data_AF-A0A917E7A0-F1
#
_entry.id   AF-A0A917E7A0-F1
#
_cell.length_a   1.000
_cell.length_b   1.000
_cell.length_c   1.000
_cell.angle_alpha   90.00
_cell.angle_beta   90.00
_cell.angle_gamma   90.00
#
_symmetry.space_group_name_H-M   'P 1'
#
loop_
_entity.id
_entity.type
_entity.pdbx_description
1 polymer ?
#
loop_
_entity_poly.entity_id
_entity_poly.type
_entity_poly.pdbx_seq_one_letter_code
_entity_poly.pdbx_strand_id
1 'polypeptide(L)'
;MAPLAACGGKDKPQPGTAEAPARLTTIGVNAYLWRASLDTIGFMPLSQVDSNGGVIITDWYATQQSPNERVKVTVAILDTDLRSDAIKVTAIRQTLAGSGWIDAPVRAGTVQKLEETILTRARDLRRAQFSG
;
A
#
# COMPACT_ATOMS: atom_id res chain seq x y z
N MET A 1 -70.68 12.99 20.53
CA MET A 1 -69.78 12.86 19.35
C MET A 1 -68.35 13.16 19.79
N ALA A 2 -67.56 12.12 20.07
CA ALA A 2 -66.10 12.01 19.92
C ALA A 2 -65.67 10.68 20.60
N PRO A 3 -64.86 9.82 19.96
CA PRO A 3 -64.74 8.40 20.31
C PRO A 3 -63.52 8.05 21.18
N LEU A 4 -63.57 6.83 21.71
CA LEU A 4 -62.45 6.04 22.27
C LEU A 4 -61.43 5.69 21.18
N ALA A 5 -60.14 5.63 21.51
CA ALA A 5 -59.19 4.70 20.89
C ALA A 5 -57.95 4.48 21.77
N ALA A 6 -57.66 3.22 22.03
CA ALA A 6 -56.47 2.68 22.68
C ALA A 6 -55.32 2.47 21.68
N CYS A 7 -54.09 2.38 22.18
CA CYS A 7 -53.11 1.31 21.91
C CYS A 7 -51.69 1.76 22.28
N GLY A 8 -51.01 0.99 23.12
CA GLY A 8 -49.58 1.09 23.35
C GLY A 8 -48.75 0.29 22.35
N GLY A 9 -47.44 0.51 22.36
CA GLY A 9 -46.46 -0.45 21.87
C GLY A 9 -45.29 0.14 21.07
N LYS A 10 -44.09 -0.02 21.65
CA LYS A 10 -42.90 -0.65 21.04
C LYS A 10 -41.98 0.17 20.11
N ASP A 11 -40.72 0.22 20.57
CA ASP A 11 -39.46 0.11 19.83
C ASP A 11 -39.10 1.18 18.79
N LYS A 12 -37.98 1.88 19.03
CA LYS A 12 -36.73 1.60 18.30
C LYS A 12 -35.53 2.39 18.86
N PRO A 13 -34.37 1.73 19.07
CA PRO A 13 -33.10 2.39 19.29
C PRO A 13 -32.54 2.97 17.97
N GLN A 14 -31.69 3.96 18.14
CA GLN A 14 -30.96 4.76 17.17
C GLN A 14 -30.22 3.95 16.09
N PRO A 15 -30.05 4.52 14.89
CA PRO A 15 -28.78 4.46 14.16
C PRO A 15 -28.23 5.89 14.10
N GLY A 16 -27.14 6.23 14.79
CA GLY A 16 -25.84 5.66 14.50
C GLY A 16 -25.47 6.14 13.10
N THR A 17 -24.77 7.27 13.01
CA THR A 17 -24.02 7.67 11.81
C THR A 17 -23.01 6.57 11.53
N ALA A 18 -23.47 5.50 10.91
CA ALA A 18 -22.63 4.54 10.22
C ALA A 18 -22.07 5.31 9.03
N GLU A 19 -20.89 5.86 9.23
CA GLU A 19 -19.98 6.19 8.14
C GLU A 19 -20.03 5.02 7.16
N ALA A 20 -20.62 5.28 5.99
CA ALA A 20 -20.66 4.29 4.92
C ALA A 20 -19.22 3.80 4.72
N PRO A 21 -18.96 2.48 4.64
CA PRO A 21 -17.63 2.00 4.31
C PRO A 21 -17.21 2.73 3.04
N ALA A 22 -16.13 3.51 3.14
CA ALA A 22 -15.56 4.26 2.03
C ALA A 22 -15.56 3.33 0.83
N ARG A 23 -16.19 3.79 -0.26
CA ARG A 23 -16.41 3.05 -1.51
C ARG A 23 -15.28 2.05 -1.69
N LEU A 24 -15.62 0.75 -1.69
CA LEU A 24 -14.69 -0.31 -2.06
C LEU A 24 -14.06 0.12 -3.37
N THR A 25 -12.86 0.69 -3.31
CA THR A 25 -12.02 0.80 -4.49
C THR A 25 -11.82 -0.65 -4.86
N THR A 26 -12.40 -1.07 -5.98
CA THR A 26 -12.06 -2.34 -6.59
C THR A 26 -10.59 -2.20 -6.97
N ILE A 27 -9.71 -2.52 -6.01
CA ILE A 27 -8.28 -2.57 -6.23
C ILE A 27 -8.11 -3.64 -7.32
N GLY A 28 -7.58 -3.24 -8.48
CA GLY A 28 -7.43 -4.13 -9.64
C GLY A 28 -6.35 -5.19 -9.46
N VAL A 29 -5.76 -5.27 -8.27
CA VAL A 29 -4.62 -6.09 -7.91
C VAL A 29 -4.83 -6.78 -6.57
N ASN A 30 -3.93 -7.71 -6.22
CA ASN A 30 -3.99 -8.38 -4.92
C ASN A 30 -3.89 -7.36 -3.76
N ALA A 31 -4.93 -7.29 -2.93
CA ALA A 31 -5.00 -6.35 -1.82
C ALA A 31 -3.89 -6.53 -0.78
N TYR A 32 -3.41 -7.76 -0.56
CA TYR A 32 -2.32 -8.04 0.37
C TYR A 32 -0.96 -7.59 -0.18
N LEU A 33 -0.69 -7.84 -1.47
CA LEU A 33 0.52 -7.32 -2.12
C LEU A 33 0.52 -5.80 -2.13
N TRP A 34 -0.62 -5.18 -2.42
CA TRP A 34 -0.78 -3.74 -2.42
C TRP A 34 -0.49 -3.14 -1.04
N ARG A 35 -1.15 -3.67 0.00
CA ARG A 35 -0.96 -3.23 1.39
C ARG A 35 0.48 -3.45 1.85
N ALA A 36 1.05 -4.62 1.59
CA ALA A 36 2.43 -4.94 1.96
C ALA A 36 3.46 -4.06 1.26
N SER A 37 3.21 -3.70 0.00
CA SER A 37 4.07 -2.78 -0.76
C SER A 37 4.10 -1.41 -0.08
N LEU A 38 2.92 -0.85 0.21
CA LEU A 38 2.79 0.43 0.92
C LEU A 38 3.41 0.39 2.32
N ASP A 39 3.23 -0.69 3.08
CA ASP A 39 3.88 -0.85 4.39
C ASP A 39 5.41 -0.85 4.26
N THR A 40 5.95 -1.46 3.20
CA THR A 40 7.39 -1.62 3.01
C THR A 40 8.07 -0.35 2.53
N ILE A 41 7.47 0.38 1.59
CA ILE A 41 8.10 1.57 0.98
C ILE A 41 7.47 2.89 1.40
N GLY A 42 6.38 2.87 2.19
CA GLY A 42 5.63 4.06 2.59
C GLY A 42 6.36 4.99 3.55
N PHE A 43 7.55 4.62 4.01
CA PHE A 43 8.45 5.55 4.71
C PHE A 43 9.14 6.55 3.76
N MET A 44 9.17 6.26 2.46
CA MET A 44 9.65 7.16 1.41
C MET A 44 8.51 8.06 0.91
N PRO A 45 8.79 9.29 0.46
CA PRO A 45 7.77 10.12 -0.17
C PRO A 45 7.22 9.43 -1.44
N LEU A 46 5.90 9.37 -1.57
CA LEU A 46 5.23 8.73 -2.70
C LEU A 46 4.91 9.77 -3.77
N SER A 47 5.38 9.51 -4.99
CA SER A 47 5.16 10.36 -6.18
C SER A 47 3.86 9.99 -6.90
N GLN A 48 3.61 8.69 -7.03
CA GLN A 48 2.42 8.16 -7.70
C GLN A 48 1.97 6.86 -7.05
N VAL A 49 0.66 6.70 -6.88
CA VAL A 49 0.04 5.52 -6.29
C VAL A 49 -1.20 5.17 -7.12
N ASP A 50 -1.08 4.17 -7.99
CA ASP A 50 -2.17 3.68 -8.85
C ASP A 50 -2.57 2.25 -8.44
N SER A 51 -3.68 2.15 -7.69
CA SER A 51 -4.22 0.88 -7.21
C SER A 51 -4.94 0.06 -8.27
N ASN A 52 -5.32 0.68 -9.40
CA ASN A 52 -5.99 0.00 -10.49
C ASN A 52 -4.95 -0.66 -11.41
N GLY A 53 -3.88 0.07 -11.74
CA GLY A 53 -2.75 -0.42 -12.53
C GLY A 53 -1.72 -1.21 -11.72
N GLY A 54 -1.80 -1.21 -10.38
CA GLY A 54 -0.86 -1.93 -9.52
C GLY A 54 0.51 -1.29 -9.39
N VAL A 55 0.64 0.01 -9.64
CA VAL A 55 1.95 0.70 -9.69
C VAL A 55 2.08 1.70 -8.56
N ILE A 56 3.20 1.63 -7.84
CA ILE A 56 3.58 2.58 -6.79
C ILE A 56 4.96 3.12 -7.13
N ILE A 57 5.09 4.45 -7.17
CA ILE A 57 6.33 5.15 -7.50
C ILE A 57 6.66 6.09 -6.36
N THR A 58 7.87 5.99 -5.81
CA THR A 58 8.39 6.95 -4.82
C THR A 58 9.00 8.15 -5.52
N ASP A 59 9.11 9.27 -4.82
CA ASP A 59 10.05 10.33 -5.19
C ASP A 59 11.49 9.92 -4.85
N TRP A 60 12.43 10.79 -5.18
CA TRP A 60 13.82 10.65 -4.77
C TRP A 60 13.94 10.75 -3.24
N TYR A 61 14.43 9.68 -2.62
CA TYR A 61 14.65 9.60 -1.19
C TYR A 61 16.15 9.53 -0.89
N ALA A 62 16.62 10.42 -0.01
CA ALA A 62 17.98 10.44 0.52
C ALA A 62 17.95 10.33 2.05
N THR A 63 18.85 9.55 2.63
CA THR A 63 18.94 9.39 4.09
C THR A 63 19.89 10.44 4.66
N GLN A 64 19.69 10.82 5.93
CA GLN A 64 20.61 11.72 6.63
C GLN A 64 22.04 11.15 6.75
N GLN A 65 22.17 9.82 6.74
CA GLN A 65 23.47 9.12 6.74
C GLN A 65 24.18 9.17 5.38
N SER A 66 23.46 9.44 4.30
CA SER A 66 24.00 9.46 2.95
C SER A 66 23.28 10.52 2.11
N PRO A 67 23.44 11.82 2.43
CA PRO A 67 22.75 12.91 1.73
C PRO A 67 23.20 13.05 0.27
N ASN A 68 24.39 12.54 -0.06
CA ASN A 68 24.94 12.50 -1.41
C ASN A 68 24.47 11.27 -2.20
N GLU A 69 23.58 10.44 -1.64
CA GLU A 69 22.94 9.32 -2.36
C GLU A 69 21.43 9.50 -2.32
N ARG A 70 20.78 9.34 -3.46
CA ARG A 70 19.31 9.30 -3.55
C ARG A 70 18.85 8.07 -4.28
N VAL A 71 17.72 7.54 -3.86
CA VAL A 71 17.12 6.34 -4.43
C VAL A 71 15.67 6.63 -4.78
N LYS A 72 15.25 6.16 -5.95
CA LYS A 72 13.85 6.12 -6.37
C LYS A 72 13.46 4.66 -6.52
N VAL A 73 12.31 4.28 -5.98
CA VAL A 73 11.77 2.93 -6.06
C VAL A 73 10.46 2.95 -6.83
N THR A 74 10.27 1.92 -7.64
CA THR A 74 9.02 1.64 -8.36
C THR A 74 8.64 0.20 -8.06
N VAL A 75 7.40 0.00 -7.64
CA VAL A 75 6.82 -1.31 -7.39
C VAL A 75 5.66 -1.49 -8.33
N ALA A 76 5.67 -2.59 -9.09
CA ALA A 76 4.58 -2.99 -9.97
C ALA A 76 4.06 -4.34 -9.52
N ILE A 77 2.75 -4.43 -9.28
CA ILE A 77 2.05 -5.66 -8.99
C ILE A 77 1.47 -6.16 -10.32
N LEU A 78 1.93 -7.33 -10.72
CA LEU A 78 1.69 -7.91 -12.03
C LEU A 78 0.55 -8.93 -12.02
N ASP A 79 0.20 -9.45 -10.84
CA ASP A 79 -0.83 -10.47 -10.71
C ASP A 79 -1.64 -10.34 -9.41
N THR A 80 -2.79 -11.00 -9.41
CA THR A 80 -3.69 -11.18 -8.27
C THR A 80 -3.29 -12.33 -7.37
N ASP A 81 -2.41 -13.25 -7.79
CA ASP A 81 -1.93 -14.36 -6.98
C ASP A 81 -0.74 -13.99 -6.10
N LEU A 82 -0.63 -14.63 -4.92
CA LEU A 82 0.46 -14.40 -3.98
C LEU A 82 1.70 -15.26 -4.29
N ARG A 83 2.33 -14.99 -5.44
CA ARG A 83 3.50 -15.70 -5.98
C ARG A 83 4.70 -14.78 -6.17
N SER A 84 5.89 -15.36 -6.31
CA SER A 84 7.15 -14.60 -6.34
C SER A 84 7.30 -13.70 -7.57
N ASP A 85 6.65 -14.04 -8.67
CA ASP A 85 6.62 -13.31 -9.94
C ASP A 85 5.43 -12.33 -10.06
N ALA A 86 4.54 -12.30 -9.06
CA ALA A 86 3.39 -11.38 -9.06
C ALA A 86 3.77 -9.93 -8.70
N ILE A 87 5.02 -9.69 -8.32
CA ILE A 87 5.53 -8.37 -8.00
C ILE A 87 6.88 -8.16 -8.69
N LYS A 88 7.10 -6.94 -9.16
CA LYS A 88 8.36 -6.49 -9.70
C LYS A 88 8.76 -5.20 -9.02
N VAL A 89 9.95 -5.18 -8.43
CA VAL A 89 10.53 -3.97 -7.85
C VAL A 89 11.66 -3.49 -8.73
N THR A 90 11.74 -2.18 -8.95
CA THR A 90 12.84 -1.53 -9.63
C THR A 90 13.31 -0.37 -8.79
N ALA A 91 14.62 -0.27 -8.61
CA ALA A 91 15.23 0.83 -7.90
C ALA A 91 16.25 1.52 -8.81
N ILE A 92 16.31 2.84 -8.72
CA ILE A 92 17.32 3.67 -9.37
C ILE A 92 18.06 4.38 -8.25
N ARG A 93 19.39 4.29 -8.26
CA ARG A 93 20.26 5.01 -7.32
C ARG A 93 21.05 6.05 -8.08
N GLN A 94 21.15 7.23 -7.50
CA GLN A 94 22.00 8.30 -7.97
C GLN A 94 22.91 8.79 -6.85
N THR A 95 24.13 9.15 -7.22
CA THR A 95 25.10 9.76 -6.31
C THR A 95 25.43 11.17 -6.78
N LEU A 96 25.62 12.08 -5.83
CA LEU A 96 26.06 13.43 -6.10
C LEU A 96 27.56 13.41 -6.43
N ALA A 97 27.91 13.78 -7.66
CA ALA A 97 29.28 13.90 -8.12
C ALA A 97 29.51 15.30 -8.71
N GLY A 98 30.34 16.10 -8.04
CA GLY A 98 30.53 17.51 -8.39
C GLY A 98 29.24 18.31 -8.19
N SER A 99 28.70 18.88 -9.27
CA SER A 99 27.46 19.68 -9.28
C SER A 99 26.22 18.90 -9.74
N GLY A 100 26.35 17.61 -10.07
CA GLY A 100 25.29 16.83 -10.69
C GLY A 100 25.00 15.49 -10.02
N TRP A 101 23.82 14.96 -10.29
CA TRP A 101 23.43 13.60 -9.90
C TRP A 101 23.76 12.65 -11.05
N ILE A 102 24.57 11.63 -10.76
CA ILE A 102 24.95 10.59 -11.72
C ILE A 102 24.35 9.25 -11.30
N ASP A 103 23.95 8.45 -12.28
CA ASP A 103 23.45 7.11 -12.03
C ASP A 103 24.55 6.23 -11.46
N ALA A 104 24.19 5.49 -10.42
CA ALA A 104 25.10 4.59 -9.73
C ALA A 104 24.42 3.24 -9.51
N PRO A 105 25.17 2.13 -9.48
CA PRO A 105 24.58 0.81 -9.32
C PRO A 105 23.84 0.73 -7.99
N VAL A 106 22.62 0.17 -8.01
CA VAL A 106 21.93 -0.18 -6.77
C VAL A 106 22.72 -1.27 -6.07
N ARG A 107 22.79 -1.21 -4.74
CA ARG A 107 23.49 -2.23 -3.94
C ARG A 107 22.91 -3.61 -4.27
N ALA A 108 23.80 -4.58 -4.47
CA ALA A 108 23.42 -5.95 -4.76
C ALA A 108 22.47 -6.47 -3.66
N GLY A 109 21.42 -7.17 -4.06
CA GLY A 109 20.42 -7.71 -3.13
C GLY A 109 19.38 -6.73 -2.60
N THR A 110 19.50 -5.41 -2.82
CA THR A 110 18.48 -4.46 -2.33
C THR A 110 17.10 -4.72 -2.95
N VAL A 111 17.03 -4.87 -4.27
CA VAL A 111 15.77 -5.13 -4.99
C VAL A 111 15.16 -6.46 -4.54
N GLN A 112 15.96 -7.52 -4.52
CA GLN A 112 15.54 -8.86 -4.09
C GLN A 112 15.02 -8.86 -2.65
N LYS A 113 15.71 -8.16 -1.74
CA LYS A 113 15.28 -8.02 -0.35
C LYS A 113 13.97 -7.25 -0.21
N LEU A 114 13.75 -6.22 -1.03
CA LEU A 114 12.48 -5.50 -1.04
C LEU A 114 11.34 -6.41 -1.53
N GLU A 115 11.53 -7.13 -2.63
CA GLU A 115 10.55 -8.10 -3.15
C GLU A 115 10.20 -9.16 -2.10
N GLU A 116 11.21 -9.77 -1.47
CA GLU A 116 11.01 -10.77 -0.43
C GLU A 116 10.29 -10.21 0.79
N THR A 117 10.64 -8.99 1.22
CA THR A 117 10.00 -8.32 2.36
C THR A 117 8.52 -8.08 2.07
N ILE A 118 8.18 -7.59 0.86
CA ILE A 118 6.80 -7.36 0.46
C ILE A 118 6.02 -8.68 0.41
N LEU A 119 6.58 -9.73 -0.22
CA LEU A 119 5.94 -11.04 -0.31
C LEU A 119 5.70 -11.66 1.08
N THR A 120 6.69 -11.55 1.96
CA THR A 120 6.59 -12.04 3.34
C THR A 120 5.50 -11.29 4.09
N ARG A 121 5.51 -9.96 4.03
CA ARG A 121 4.49 -9.12 4.67
C ARG A 121 3.10 -9.40 4.14
N ALA A 122 2.94 -9.61 2.84
CA ALA A 122 1.65 -9.95 2.23
C ALA A 122 1.13 -11.32 2.70
N ARG A 123 2.02 -12.32 2.86
CA ARG A 123 1.67 -13.62 3.45
C ARG A 123 1.23 -13.47 4.90
N ASP A 124 1.91 -12.63 5.67
CA ASP A 124 1.53 -12.35 7.07
C ASP A 124 0.14 -11.72 7.16
N LEU A 125 -0.13 -10.71 6.34
CA LEU A 125 -1.44 -10.06 6.27
C LEU A 125 -2.55 -11.06 5.91
N ARG A 126 -2.27 -11.96 4.95
CA ARG A 126 -3.21 -13.02 4.59
C ARG A 126 -3.48 -13.97 5.75
N ARG A 127 -2.44 -14.39 6.48
CA ARG A 127 -2.59 -15.29 7.64
C ARG A 127 -3.37 -14.64 8.78
N ALA A 128 -3.09 -13.37 9.07
CA ALA A 128 -3.75 -12.62 10.13
C ALA A 128 -5.27 -12.48 9.91
N GLN A 129 -5.73 -12.47 8.66
CA GLN A 129 -7.16 -12.41 8.34
C GLN A 129 -7.92 -13.71 8.68
N PHE A 130 -7.24 -14.86 8.74
CA PHE A 130 -7.87 -16.14 9.08
C PHE A 130 -7.70 -16.55 10.55
N SER A 131 -6.95 -15.77 11.33
CA SER A 131 -6.74 -16.01 12.76
C SER A 131 -7.68 -15.21 13.67
N GLY A 132 -8.76 -14.66 13.12
CA GLY A 132 -9.77 -13.84 13.83
C GLY A 132 -11.13 -14.48 13.89
#